data_AF-A0A9X4NBK9-F1
#
_entry.id   AF-A0A9X4NBK9-F1
#
_cell.length_a   1.000
_cell.length_b   1.000
_cell.length_c   1.000
_cell.angle_alpha   90.00
_cell.angle_beta   90.00
_cell.angle_gamma   90.00
#
_symmetry.space_group_name_H-M   'P 1'
#
loop_
_entity.id
_entity.type
_entity.pdbx_description
1 polymer ?
#
loop_
_entity_poly.entity_id
_entity_poly.type
_entity_poly.pdbx_seq_one_letter_code
_entity_poly.pdbx_strand_id
1 'polypeptide(L)'
;MLKRVIHHPETIGLVIMATMVFFMSNYNMLWRFGIYNYSVKKELFIFPVIFVAVYIVKKIFSVPVVRLLHNKSQWLSNISKDISFPLLVIIFNSTIIMAISNYLTHNYIENHFFISYLINWSRSAIVAIPLFFFVVQPLIHRLFNWLKSHHKFQ
;
A
#
# COMPACT_ATOMS: atom_id res chain seq x y z
N MET A 1 11.32 -11.61 22.47
CA MET A 1 10.83 -10.42 21.73
C MET A 1 10.27 -10.80 20.35
N LEU A 2 11.06 -11.47 19.49
CA LEU A 2 10.66 -11.92 18.14
C LEU A 2 9.36 -12.77 18.13
N LYS A 3 9.24 -13.71 19.07
CA LYS A 3 8.04 -14.55 19.23
C LYS A 3 6.75 -13.73 19.44
N ARG A 4 6.78 -12.71 20.30
CA ARG A 4 5.63 -11.83 20.60
C ARG A 4 5.24 -10.99 19.37
N VAL A 5 6.23 -10.56 18.58
CA VAL A 5 6.01 -9.77 17.35
C VAL A 5 5.38 -10.64 16.24
N ILE A 6 5.87 -11.86 16.03
CA ILE A 6 5.37 -12.76 14.96
C ILE A 6 3.90 -13.16 15.18
N HIS A 7 3.47 -13.24 16.45
CA HIS A 7 2.12 -13.68 16.81
C HIS A 7 1.13 -12.53 17.01
N HIS A 8 1.58 -11.28 17.01
CA HIS A 8 0.68 -10.14 17.19
C HIS A 8 -0.21 -9.94 15.94
N PRO A 9 -1.54 -9.75 16.11
CA PRO A 9 -2.50 -9.74 14.99
C PRO A 9 -2.25 -8.62 13.97
N GLU A 10 -1.69 -7.49 14.41
CA GLU A 10 -1.42 -6.36 13.52
C GLU A 10 -0.09 -6.47 12.75
N THR A 11 0.84 -7.33 13.17
CA THR A 11 2.19 -7.39 12.58
C THR A 11 2.14 -7.77 11.11
N ILE A 12 1.34 -8.78 10.74
CA ILE A 12 1.22 -9.23 9.35
C ILE A 12 0.72 -8.08 8.47
N GLY A 13 -0.32 -7.37 8.92
CA GLY A 13 -0.88 -6.24 8.18
C GLY A 13 0.09 -5.06 8.02
N LEU A 14 0.93 -4.81 9.03
CA LEU A 14 1.99 -3.79 8.97
C LEU A 14 3.12 -4.20 8.03
N VAL A 15 3.57 -5.46 8.08
CA VAL A 15 4.64 -5.96 7.19
C VAL A 15 4.17 -5.99 5.73
N ILE A 16 2.93 -6.42 5.47
CA ILE A 16 2.34 -6.35 4.13
C ILE A 16 2.33 -4.90 3.63
N MET A 17 1.88 -3.96 4.46
CA MET A 17 1.85 -2.54 4.09
C MET A 17 3.25 -1.98 3.86
N ALA A 18 4.21 -2.26 4.73
CA ALA A 18 5.60 -1.83 4.59
C ALA A 18 6.22 -2.35 3.29
N THR A 19 6.03 -3.64 3.02
CA THR A 19 6.51 -4.30 1.80
C THR A 19 5.87 -3.68 0.56
N MET A 20 4.57 -3.41 0.61
CA MET A 20 3.84 -2.80 -0.50
C MET A 20 4.32 -1.36 -0.78
N VAL A 21 4.46 -0.55 0.26
CA VAL A 21 4.96 0.83 0.16
C VAL A 21 6.38 0.83 -0.41
N PHE A 22 7.24 -0.08 0.06
CA PHE A 22 8.59 -0.22 -0.44
C PHE A 22 8.62 -0.51 -1.94
N PHE A 23 7.89 -1.53 -2.40
CA PHE A 23 7.87 -1.86 -3.83
C PHE A 23 7.29 -0.73 -4.69
N MET A 24 6.19 -0.12 -4.25
CA MET A 24 5.56 0.97 -5.01
C MET A 24 6.42 2.22 -5.06
N SER A 25 7.11 2.55 -3.96
CA SER A 25 8.03 3.69 -3.92
C SER A 25 9.22 3.47 -4.86
N ASN A 26 9.82 2.27 -4.84
CA ASN A 26 10.87 1.89 -5.78
C ASN A 26 10.38 1.94 -7.25
N TYR A 27 9.20 1.39 -7.52
CA TYR A 27 8.59 1.45 -8.85
C TYR A 27 8.42 2.89 -9.34
N ASN A 28 7.88 3.77 -8.49
CA ASN A 28 7.67 5.18 -8.82
C ASN A 28 9.01 5.91 -9.04
N MET A 29 10.02 5.62 -8.22
CA MET A 29 11.33 6.26 -8.33
C MET A 29 12.08 5.82 -9.58
N LEU A 30 12.05 4.53 -9.92
CA LEU A 30 12.58 3.98 -11.17
C LEU A 30 11.90 4.60 -12.38
N TRP A 31 10.57 4.75 -12.31
CA TRP A 31 9.83 5.38 -13.41
C TRP A 31 10.20 6.85 -13.59
N ARG A 32 10.35 7.60 -12.49
CA ARG A 32 10.59 9.04 -12.53
C ARG A 32 12.02 9.41 -12.92
N PHE A 33 13.01 8.68 -12.42
CA PHE A 33 14.42 9.03 -12.61
C PHE A 33 15.15 8.11 -13.60
N GLY A 34 14.53 7.01 -14.01
CA GLY A 34 15.17 5.95 -14.78
C GLY A 34 16.14 5.13 -13.92
N ILE A 35 16.58 3.98 -14.47
CA ILE A 35 17.49 3.05 -13.78
C ILE A 35 18.84 3.73 -13.49
N TYR A 36 19.34 4.55 -14.42
CA TYR A 36 20.66 5.17 -14.32
C TYR A 36 20.77 6.18 -13.16
N ASN A 37 19.70 6.90 -12.85
CA ASN A 37 19.67 7.90 -11.77
C ASN A 37 18.98 7.40 -10.50
N TYR A 38 18.59 6.12 -10.45
CA TYR A 38 17.99 5.52 -9.28
C TYR A 38 19.03 5.41 -8.15
N SER A 39 18.61 5.77 -6.94
CA SER A 39 19.49 5.77 -5.77
C SER A 39 18.82 5.10 -4.59
N VAL A 40 19.24 3.86 -4.28
CA VAL A 40 18.77 3.12 -3.09
C VAL A 40 18.91 3.95 -1.81
N LYS A 41 19.97 4.76 -1.70
CA LYS A 41 20.17 5.64 -0.55
C LYS A 41 19.04 6.64 -0.39
N LYS A 42 18.64 7.32 -1.47
CA LYS A 42 17.49 8.26 -1.44
C LYS A 42 16.20 7.53 -1.06
N GLU A 43 15.99 6.34 -1.58
CA GLU A 43 14.83 5.52 -1.27
C GLU A 43 14.75 5.18 0.22
N LEU A 44 15.86 4.77 0.84
CA LEU A 44 15.89 4.46 2.28
C LEU A 44 15.60 5.67 3.18
N PHE A 45 15.88 6.89 2.72
CA PHE A 45 15.52 8.12 3.44
C PHE A 45 14.06 8.51 3.27
N ILE A 46 13.49 8.32 2.07
CA ILE A 46 12.12 8.72 1.74
C ILE A 46 11.10 7.67 2.23
N PHE A 47 11.47 6.39 2.19
CA PHE A 47 10.59 5.28 2.53
C PHE A 47 9.90 5.43 3.90
N PRO A 48 10.58 5.76 5.01
CA PRO A 48 9.93 5.91 6.31
C PRO A 48 8.84 7.00 6.31
N VAL A 49 9.08 8.09 5.58
CA VAL A 49 8.13 9.21 5.48
C VAL A 49 6.87 8.77 4.72
N ILE A 50 7.04 8.12 3.57
CA ILE A 50 5.91 7.59 2.79
C ILE A 50 5.16 6.52 3.59
N PHE A 51 5.88 5.63 4.26
CA PHE A 51 5.29 4.59 5.08
C PHE A 51 4.39 5.17 6.20
N VAL A 52 4.87 6.18 6.92
CA VAL A 52 4.08 6.87 7.94
C VAL A 52 2.86 7.56 7.33
N ALA A 53 3.03 8.27 6.20
CA ALA A 53 1.91 8.92 5.52
C ALA A 53 0.83 7.90 5.10
N VAL A 54 1.22 6.80 4.47
CA VAL A 54 0.31 5.71 4.06
C VAL A 54 -0.37 5.08 5.28
N TYR A 55 0.37 4.85 6.37
CA TYR A 55 -0.20 4.31 7.61
C TYR A 55 -1.28 5.23 8.19
N ILE A 56 -1.00 6.54 8.26
CA ILE A 56 -1.94 7.54 8.76
C ILE A 56 -3.20 7.56 7.89
N VAL A 57 -3.06 7.65 6.57
CA VAL A 57 -4.20 7.65 5.64
C VAL A 57 -5.01 6.37 5.76
N LYS A 58 -4.35 5.21 5.82
CA LYS A 58 -5.01 3.92 6.00
C LYS A 58 -5.83 3.88 7.29
N LYS A 59 -5.23 4.31 8.41
CA LYS A 59 -5.83 4.18 9.75
C LYS A 59 -6.96 5.18 9.98
N ILE A 60 -6.76 6.44 9.57
CA ILE A 60 -7.69 7.53 9.85
C ILE A 60 -8.79 7.61 8.80
N PHE A 61 -8.48 7.30 7.53
CA PHE A 61 -9.41 7.50 6.42
C PHE A 61 -9.82 6.18 5.76
N SER A 62 -8.90 5.45 5.14
CA SER A 62 -9.27 4.35 4.24
C SER A 62 -10.01 3.22 4.94
N VAL A 63 -9.49 2.71 6.07
CA VAL A 63 -10.15 1.61 6.81
C VAL A 63 -11.52 2.01 7.35
N PRO A 64 -11.69 3.17 8.03
CA PRO A 64 -13.00 3.64 8.46
C PRO A 64 -14.00 3.79 7.31
N VAL A 65 -13.58 4.41 6.20
CA VAL A 65 -14.44 4.62 5.02
C VAL A 65 -14.86 3.29 4.40
N VAL A 66 -13.92 2.36 4.20
CA VAL A 66 -14.23 1.04 3.63
C VAL A 66 -15.14 0.23 4.54
N ARG A 67 -14.94 0.30 5.86
CA ARG A 67 -15.83 -0.34 6.83
C ARG A 67 -17.25 0.23 6.76
N LEU A 68 -17.39 1.56 6.66
CA LEU A 68 -18.68 2.21 6.49
C LEU A 68 -19.37 1.79 5.18
N LEU A 69 -18.61 1.73 4.08
CA LEU A 69 -19.14 1.29 2.79
C LEU A 69 -19.64 -0.15 2.83
N HIS A 70 -18.89 -1.08 3.43
CA HIS A 70 -19.35 -2.47 3.59
C HIS A 70 -20.57 -2.61 4.50
N ASN A 71 -20.72 -1.74 5.50
CA ASN A 71 -21.85 -1.79 6.42
C ASN A 71 -23.12 -1.15 5.83
N LYS A 72 -22.98 -0.14 4.96
CA LYS A 72 -24.12 0.61 4.40
C LYS A 72 -24.53 0.16 3.00
N SER A 73 -23.62 -0.40 2.20
CA SER A 73 -23.91 -0.80 0.83
C SER A 73 -24.37 -2.25 0.75
N GLN A 74 -25.60 -2.45 0.27
CA GLN A 74 -26.14 -3.78 -0.04
C GLN A 74 -25.36 -4.51 -1.15
N TRP A 75 -24.71 -3.77 -2.03
CA TRP A 75 -23.90 -4.36 -3.10
C TRP A 75 -22.57 -4.89 -2.55
N LEU A 76 -21.86 -4.09 -1.74
CA LEU A 76 -20.58 -4.51 -1.14
C LEU A 76 -20.75 -5.52 -0.02
N SER A 77 -21.92 -5.59 0.63
CA SER A 77 -22.18 -6.60 1.65
C SER A 77 -22.21 -8.02 1.09
N ASN A 78 -22.53 -8.18 -0.19
CA ASN A 78 -22.64 -9.48 -0.85
C ASN A 78 -21.32 -9.97 -1.46
N ILE A 79 -20.27 -9.13 -1.45
CA ILE A 79 -18.95 -9.47 -1.99
C ILE A 79 -18.04 -9.97 -0.85
N SER A 80 -17.21 -10.98 -1.13
CA SER A 80 -16.24 -11.47 -0.14
C SER A 80 -15.35 -10.33 0.37
N LYS A 81 -15.35 -10.14 1.68
CA LYS A 81 -14.53 -9.14 2.38
C LYS A 81 -13.03 -9.41 2.24
N ASP A 82 -12.64 -10.65 1.98
CA ASP A 82 -11.23 -11.03 1.84
C ASP A 82 -10.57 -10.40 0.60
N ILE A 83 -11.38 -10.05 -0.41
CA ILE A 83 -10.90 -9.44 -1.67
C ILE A 83 -11.32 -7.97 -1.73
N SER A 84 -12.60 -7.69 -1.50
CA SER A 84 -13.15 -6.33 -1.66
C SER A 84 -12.57 -5.34 -0.64
N PHE A 85 -12.36 -5.76 0.61
CA PHE A 85 -11.88 -4.86 1.65
C PHE A 85 -10.43 -4.41 1.38
N PRO A 86 -9.45 -5.30 1.13
CA PRO A 86 -8.10 -4.87 0.77
C PRO A 86 -8.07 -4.05 -0.51
N LEU A 87 -8.84 -4.44 -1.54
CA LEU A 87 -8.91 -3.73 -2.81
C LEU A 87 -9.34 -2.27 -2.63
N LEU A 88 -10.44 -2.05 -1.91
CA LEU A 88 -10.94 -0.70 -1.64
C LEU A 88 -9.97 0.10 -0.79
N VAL A 89 -9.32 -0.51 0.21
CA VAL A 89 -8.29 0.16 1.02
C VAL A 89 -7.11 0.60 0.16
N ILE A 90 -6.68 -0.21 -0.81
CA ILE A 90 -5.62 0.15 -1.77
C ILE A 90 -6.09 1.32 -2.64
N ILE A 91 -7.30 1.26 -3.19
CA ILE A 91 -7.88 2.33 -4.02
C ILE A 91 -7.95 3.65 -3.25
N PHE A 92 -8.51 3.67 -2.04
CA PHE A 92 -8.62 4.90 -1.26
C PHE A 92 -7.26 5.45 -0.83
N ASN A 93 -6.34 4.59 -0.39
CA ASN A 93 -4.99 5.03 -0.04
C ASN A 93 -4.26 5.61 -1.26
N SER A 94 -4.30 4.93 -2.40
CA SER A 94 -3.60 5.37 -3.61
C SER A 94 -4.17 6.69 -4.11
N THR A 95 -5.48 6.89 -4.06
CA THR A 95 -6.14 8.16 -4.41
C THR A 95 -5.57 9.33 -3.61
N ILE A 96 -5.54 9.20 -2.28
CA ILE A 96 -5.09 10.29 -1.39
C ILE A 96 -3.59 10.52 -1.51
N ILE A 97 -2.80 9.45 -1.43
CA ILE A 97 -1.33 9.55 -1.45
C ILE A 97 -0.85 10.08 -2.81
N MET A 98 -1.48 9.67 -3.91
CA MET A 98 -1.13 10.18 -5.24
C MET A 98 -1.51 11.66 -5.40
N ALA A 99 -2.67 12.08 -4.89
CA ALA A 99 -3.08 13.48 -4.94
C ALA A 99 -2.08 14.37 -4.17
N ILE A 100 -1.74 13.98 -2.95
CA ILE A 100 -0.74 14.68 -2.11
C ILE A 100 0.62 14.69 -2.81
N SER A 101 1.09 13.54 -3.29
CA SER A 101 2.39 13.42 -3.95
C SER A 101 2.48 14.30 -5.20
N ASN A 102 1.48 14.24 -6.08
CA ASN A 102 1.48 15.06 -7.30
C ASN A 102 1.47 16.55 -6.97
N TYR A 103 0.66 16.97 -5.99
CA TYR A 103 0.59 18.36 -5.56
C TYR A 103 1.94 18.84 -5.01
N LEU A 104 2.55 18.11 -4.07
CA LEU A 104 3.82 18.51 -3.44
C LEU A 104 5.00 18.49 -4.43
N THR A 105 5.04 17.48 -5.30
CA THR A 105 6.17 17.31 -6.21
C THR A 105 6.05 18.09 -7.51
N HIS A 106 4.93 18.81 -7.69
CA HIS A 106 4.59 19.50 -8.94
C HIS A 106 4.68 18.57 -10.16
N ASN A 107 4.37 17.29 -9.96
CA ASN A 107 4.46 16.26 -11.00
C ASN A 107 3.17 16.23 -11.83
N TYR A 108 2.83 17.37 -12.40
CA TYR A 108 1.68 17.59 -13.26
C TYR A 108 2.00 18.64 -14.31
N ILE A 109 1.31 18.56 -15.45
CA ILE A 109 1.39 19.59 -16.49
C ILE A 109 0.71 20.85 -15.96
N GLU A 110 1.31 22.03 -16.16
CA GLU A 110 0.72 23.31 -15.77
C GLU A 110 -0.74 23.40 -16.22
N ASN A 111 -1.63 23.82 -15.31
CA ASN A 111 -3.09 23.91 -15.52
C ASN A 111 -3.83 22.58 -15.81
N HIS A 112 -3.16 21.43 -15.79
CA HIS A 112 -3.75 20.11 -16.05
C HIS A 112 -3.55 19.11 -14.90
N PHE A 113 -3.62 19.59 -13.65
CA PHE A 113 -3.46 18.78 -12.44
C PHE A 113 -4.32 17.51 -12.46
N PHE A 114 -5.62 17.64 -12.75
CA PHE A 114 -6.56 16.52 -12.69
C PHE A 114 -6.22 15.40 -13.68
N ILE A 115 -5.84 15.76 -14.92
CA ILE A 115 -5.50 14.78 -15.96
C ILE A 115 -4.19 14.06 -15.58
N SER A 116 -3.16 14.80 -15.19
CA SER A 116 -1.90 14.20 -14.72
C SER A 116 -2.11 13.32 -13.49
N TYR A 117 -3.00 13.73 -12.59
CA TYR A 117 -3.41 12.94 -11.44
C TYR A 117 -4.05 11.61 -11.85
N LEU A 118 -5.05 11.61 -12.73
CA LEU A 118 -5.71 10.38 -13.16
C LEU A 118 -4.76 9.42 -13.88
N ILE A 119 -3.84 9.94 -14.70
CA ILE A 119 -2.83 9.12 -15.39
C ILE A 119 -1.88 8.48 -14.38
N ASN A 120 -1.30 9.27 -13.47
CA ASN A 120 -0.36 8.76 -12.47
C ASN A 120 -1.03 7.79 -11.48
N TRP A 121 -2.27 8.08 -11.09
CA TRP A 121 -3.07 7.23 -10.22
C TRP A 121 -3.41 5.90 -10.89
N SER A 122 -3.94 5.91 -12.11
CA SER A 122 -4.36 4.69 -12.82
C SER A 122 -3.17 3.76 -13.07
N ARG A 123 -2.05 4.32 -13.53
CA ARG A 123 -0.78 3.59 -13.69
C ARG A 123 -0.35 2.90 -12.39
N SER A 124 -0.38 3.64 -11.28
CA SER A 124 0.03 3.11 -9.98
C SER A 124 -0.94 2.04 -9.48
N ALA A 125 -2.24 2.23 -9.68
CA ALA A 125 -3.27 1.26 -9.28
C ALA A 125 -3.17 -0.05 -10.07
N ILE A 126 -2.93 0.03 -11.39
CA ILE A 126 -2.76 -1.14 -12.28
C ILE A 126 -1.57 -2.01 -11.85
N VAL A 127 -0.52 -1.41 -11.28
CA VAL A 127 0.63 -2.16 -10.75
C VAL A 127 0.37 -2.61 -9.31
N ALA A 128 -0.18 -1.72 -8.48
CA ALA A 128 -0.34 -1.97 -7.06
C ALA A 128 -1.30 -3.12 -6.76
N ILE A 129 -2.45 -3.19 -7.45
CA ILE A 129 -3.47 -4.18 -7.17
C ILE A 129 -2.96 -5.60 -7.46
N PRO A 130 -2.42 -5.92 -8.66
CA PRO A 130 -1.85 -7.24 -8.92
C PRO A 130 -0.67 -7.56 -8.00
N LEU A 131 0.23 -6.60 -7.78
CA LEU A 131 1.39 -6.81 -6.91
C LEU A 131 0.96 -7.19 -5.49
N PHE A 132 -0.07 -6.54 -4.96
CA PHE A 132 -0.61 -6.86 -3.64
C PHE A 132 -1.15 -8.29 -3.57
N PHE A 133 -2.08 -8.64 -4.46
CA PHE A 133 -2.81 -9.91 -4.38
C PHE A 133 -1.97 -11.11 -4.81
N PHE A 134 -1.10 -10.97 -5.81
CA PHE A 134 -0.36 -12.10 -6.38
C PHE A 134 1.05 -12.25 -5.82
N VAL A 135 1.64 -11.19 -5.26
CA VAL A 135 3.05 -11.23 -4.80
C VAL A 135 3.14 -10.94 -3.31
N VAL A 136 2.79 -9.73 -2.87
CA VAL A 136 3.10 -9.27 -1.51
C VAL A 136 2.30 -10.03 -0.46
N GLN A 137 0.98 -10.05 -0.58
CA GLN A 137 0.11 -10.74 0.38
C GLN A 137 0.47 -12.23 0.50
N PRO A 138 0.54 -13.03 -0.58
CA PRO A 138 0.83 -14.46 -0.45
C PRO A 138 2.25 -14.72 0.08
N LEU A 139 3.25 -13.94 -0.32
CA LEU A 139 4.63 -14.12 0.13
C LEU A 139 4.75 -13.86 1.63
N ILE A 140 4.18 -12.77 2.14
CA ILE A 140 4.23 -12.46 3.57
C ILE A 140 3.46 -13.49 4.39
N HIS A 141 2.29 -13.95 3.94
CA HIS A 141 1.55 -15.01 4.63
C HIS A 141 2.34 -16.31 4.70
N ARG A 142 2.97 -16.74 3.59
CA ARG A 142 3.84 -17.93 3.57
C ARG A 142 5.02 -17.78 4.52
N LEU A 143 5.70 -16.63 4.50
CA LEU A 143 6.82 -16.34 5.39
C LEU A 143 6.40 -16.39 6.85
N PHE A 144 5.29 -15.77 7.23
CA PHE A 144 4.81 -15.78 8.61
C PHE A 144 4.34 -17.16 9.06
N ASN A 145 3.69 -17.93 8.18
CA ASN A 145 3.30 -19.31 8.49
C ASN A 145 4.54 -20.20 8.73
N TRP A 146 5.59 -20.03 7.90
CA TRP A 146 6.87 -20.71 8.09
C TRP A 146 7.56 -20.29 9.39
N LEU A 147 7.59 -18.98 9.71
CA LEU A 147 8.17 -18.48 10.95
C LEU A 147 7.44 -19.03 12.19
N LYS A 148 6.10 -19.07 12.16
CA LYS A 148 5.27 -19.62 13.24
C LYS A 148 5.47 -21.12 13.42
N SER A 149 5.64 -21.88 12.34
CA SER A 149 5.88 -23.33 12.42
C SER A 149 7.26 -23.68 12.99
N HIS A 150 8.26 -22.83 12.75
CA HIS A 150 9.63 -23.01 13.27
C HIS A 150 9.82 -22.43 14.68
N HIS A 151 8.95 -21.50 15.12
CA HIS A 151 9.00 -20.88 16.45
C HIS A 151 7.73 -21.20 17.26
N LYS A 152 7.33 -22.48 17.30
CA LYS A 152 6.16 -22.97 18.06
C LYS A 152 6.26 -22.59 19.55
N PHE A 153 5.11 -22.31 20.16
CA PHE A 153 4.96 -22.24 21.62
C PHE A 153 5.39 -23.60 22.20
N GLN A 154 6.54 -23.61 22.87
CA GLN A 154 6.74 -24.43 24.06
C GLN A 154 6.35 -23.54 25.24
#